data_AF-A0A512AAW6-F1
#
_entry.id   AF-A0A512AAW6-F1
#
_cell.length_a   1.000
_cell.length_b   1.000
_cell.length_c   1.000
_cell.angle_alpha   90.00
_cell.angle_beta   90.00
_cell.angle_gamma   90.00
#
_symmetry.space_group_name_H-M   'P 1'
#
loop_
_entity.id
_entity.type
_entity.pdbx_description
1 polymer ?
#
loop_
_entity_poly.entity_id
_entity_poly.type
_entity_poly.pdbx_seq_one_letter_code
_entity_poly.pdbx_strand_id
1 'polypeptide(L)'
;MTVIYIRLMLESLESDCILYYEGYFNNLKEELALKLDVSEDDIDMTMAYFTKCGLIQIDEDKNAELPQAKAMVMSETNWASYKREQRKKGKLEEVQPSLTFSNSCPTEIEIEKELEKELEEEIEKKFPTAEISNYYQTRIGIIDGQQYQILTDYLTLDGMELEVIKTAIDKAADNSKRSFSYINSILKNWRQNGIKTMVQVEDEQRQFQQKKQGQSDDVIQDPFIY
;
A
#
# COMPACT_ATOMS: atom_id res chain seq x y z
N MET A 1 -7.34 31.65 -26.69
CA MET A 1 -8.24 31.62 -25.51
C MET A 1 -7.72 30.77 -24.36
N THR A 2 -7.77 29.42 -24.37
CA THR A 2 -7.36 28.60 -23.20
C THR A 2 -5.89 28.79 -22.79
N VAL A 3 -4.99 28.88 -23.76
CA VAL A 3 -3.57 29.17 -23.51
C VAL A 3 -3.38 30.53 -22.84
N ILE A 4 -4.17 31.53 -23.23
CA ILE A 4 -4.11 32.89 -22.65
C ILE A 4 -4.60 32.85 -21.20
N TYR A 5 -5.67 32.12 -20.91
CA TYR A 5 -6.14 31.93 -19.54
C TYR A 5 -5.11 31.26 -18.64
N ILE A 6 -4.42 30.21 -19.12
CA ILE A 6 -3.34 29.59 -18.33
C ILE A 6 -2.21 30.59 -18.07
N ARG A 7 -1.84 31.42 -19.05
CA ARG A 7 -0.84 32.48 -18.86
C ARG A 7 -1.28 33.52 -17.82
N LEU A 8 -2.54 33.97 -17.88
CA LEU A 8 -3.12 34.89 -16.90
C LEU A 8 -3.09 34.29 -15.48
N MET A 9 -3.39 32.99 -15.36
CA MET A 9 -3.33 32.29 -14.09
C MET A 9 -1.90 32.19 -13.55
N LEU A 10 -0.91 31.90 -14.40
CA LEU A 10 0.50 31.86 -13.99
C LEU A 10 0.98 33.24 -13.52
N GLU A 11 0.57 34.30 -14.21
CA GLU A 11 0.89 35.67 -13.86
C GLU A 11 0.29 36.09 -12.51
N SER A 12 -0.92 35.61 -12.20
CA SER A 12 -1.59 35.94 -10.95
C SER A 12 -1.04 35.18 -9.73
N LEU A 13 -0.23 34.14 -9.92
CA LEU A 13 0.32 33.33 -8.82
C LEU A 13 1.19 34.15 -7.84
N GLU A 14 1.90 35.16 -8.34
CA GLU A 14 2.73 36.04 -7.50
C GLU A 14 1.87 36.95 -6.60
N SER A 15 0.62 37.20 -7.01
CA SER A 15 -0.29 38.19 -6.43
C SER A 15 -1.55 37.55 -5.84
N ASP A 16 -1.41 36.38 -5.18
CA ASP A 16 -2.51 35.63 -4.53
C ASP A 16 -3.70 35.33 -5.47
N CYS A 17 -3.38 35.00 -6.72
CA CYS A 17 -4.34 34.73 -7.79
C CYS A 17 -5.23 35.92 -8.19
N ILE A 18 -4.76 37.14 -7.93
CA ILE A 18 -5.40 38.40 -8.31
C ILE A 18 -4.52 39.11 -9.35
N LEU A 19 -5.14 39.56 -10.44
CA LEU A 19 -4.52 40.44 -11.42
C LEU A 19 -4.94 41.87 -11.12
N TYR A 20 -4.01 42.63 -10.55
CA TYR A 20 -4.22 44.03 -10.22
C TYR A 20 -4.13 44.92 -11.45
N TYR A 21 -5.03 45.89 -11.52
CA TYR A 21 -4.93 46.98 -12.48
C TYR A 21 -4.03 48.07 -11.90
N GLU A 22 -2.87 48.28 -12.51
CA GLU A 22 -1.83 49.17 -11.99
C GLU A 22 -2.02 50.63 -12.44
N GLY A 23 -2.89 50.87 -13.43
CA GLY A 23 -3.27 52.21 -13.90
C GLY A 23 -2.24 52.85 -14.84
N TYR A 24 -1.32 52.05 -15.40
CA TYR A 24 -0.39 52.50 -16.43
C TYR A 24 -1.07 52.70 -17.79
N PHE A 25 -2.10 51.89 -18.07
CA PHE A 25 -2.93 51.98 -19.27
C PHE A 25 -4.37 52.30 -18.92
N ASN A 26 -5.25 52.45 -19.91
CA ASN A 26 -6.65 52.84 -19.66
C ASN A 26 -7.48 51.71 -19.05
N ASN A 27 -7.08 50.47 -19.33
CA ASN A 27 -7.80 49.26 -18.92
C ASN A 27 -6.82 48.14 -18.54
N LEU A 28 -7.22 47.30 -17.59
CA LEU A 28 -6.48 46.07 -17.23
C LEU A 28 -6.17 45.18 -18.45
N LYS A 29 -7.06 45.15 -19.44
CA LYS A 29 -6.89 44.37 -20.68
C LYS A 29 -5.67 44.79 -21.48
N GLU A 30 -5.42 46.10 -21.58
CA GLU A 30 -4.28 46.68 -22.31
C GLU A 30 -2.96 46.34 -21.58
N GLU A 31 -2.95 46.42 -20.26
CA GLU A 31 -1.78 46.07 -19.43
C GLU A 31 -1.42 44.59 -19.60
N LEU A 32 -2.42 43.72 -19.54
CA LEU A 32 -2.24 42.28 -19.69
C LEU A 32 -1.84 41.88 -21.12
N ALA A 33 -2.37 42.58 -22.14
CA ALA A 33 -2.00 42.38 -23.53
C ALA A 33 -0.51 42.64 -23.75
N LEU A 34 0.01 43.77 -23.23
CA LEU A 34 1.42 44.12 -23.34
C LEU A 34 2.31 43.17 -22.51
N LYS A 35 1.89 42.84 -21.28
CA LYS A 35 2.66 41.96 -20.38
C LYS A 35 2.82 40.55 -20.95
N LEU A 36 1.77 40.02 -21.58
CA LEU A 36 1.74 38.65 -22.12
C LEU A 36 2.15 38.54 -23.60
N ASP A 37 2.41 39.67 -24.27
CA ASP A 37 2.68 39.77 -25.71
C ASP A 37 1.55 39.12 -26.54
N VAL A 38 0.32 39.52 -26.26
CA VAL A 38 -0.92 39.02 -26.88
C VAL A 38 -1.76 40.20 -27.38
N SER A 39 -2.57 39.99 -28.42
CA SER A 39 -3.48 41.02 -28.90
C SER A 39 -4.54 41.41 -27.86
N GLU A 40 -4.93 42.69 -27.83
CA GLU A 40 -5.98 43.19 -26.94
C GLU A 40 -7.32 42.48 -27.15
N ASP A 41 -7.68 42.21 -28.41
CA ASP A 41 -8.91 41.52 -28.78
C ASP A 41 -8.95 40.09 -28.22
N ASP A 42 -7.83 39.38 -28.24
CA ASP A 42 -7.74 38.01 -27.70
C ASP A 42 -7.86 37.98 -26.17
N ILE A 43 -7.28 38.98 -25.48
CA ILE A 43 -7.42 39.16 -24.02
C ILE A 43 -8.89 39.47 -23.70
N ASP A 44 -9.53 40.37 -24.46
CA ASP A 44 -10.92 40.74 -24.23
C ASP A 44 -11.86 39.55 -24.43
N MET A 45 -11.71 38.81 -25.53
CA MET A 45 -12.49 37.60 -25.81
C MET A 45 -12.32 36.56 -24.68
N THR A 46 -11.07 36.38 -24.22
CA THR A 46 -10.74 35.46 -23.13
C THR A 46 -11.39 35.92 -21.83
N MET A 47 -11.21 37.18 -21.42
CA MET A 47 -11.81 37.73 -20.20
C MET A 47 -13.33 37.64 -20.21
N ALA A 48 -13.99 37.99 -21.32
CA ALA A 48 -15.44 37.91 -21.44
C ALA A 48 -15.94 36.46 -21.33
N TYR A 49 -15.27 35.51 -21.99
CA TYR A 49 -15.62 34.09 -21.92
C TYR A 49 -15.47 33.53 -20.51
N PHE A 50 -14.32 33.75 -19.86
CA PHE A 50 -14.03 33.18 -18.54
C PHE A 50 -14.79 33.87 -17.40
N THR A 51 -15.14 35.16 -17.55
CA THR A 51 -16.08 35.84 -16.65
C THR A 51 -17.47 35.22 -16.74
N LYS A 52 -17.95 34.92 -17.96
CA LYS A 52 -19.24 34.24 -18.16
C LYS A 52 -19.25 32.81 -17.59
N CYS A 53 -18.12 32.11 -17.64
CA CYS A 53 -17.96 30.79 -17.03
C CYS A 53 -17.79 30.83 -15.50
N GLY A 54 -17.67 32.01 -14.88
CA GLY A 54 -17.45 32.17 -13.44
C GLY A 54 -16.04 31.79 -12.98
N LEU A 55 -15.09 31.68 -13.92
CA LEU A 55 -13.69 31.34 -13.67
C LEU A 55 -12.85 32.57 -13.33
N ILE A 56 -13.27 33.75 -13.80
CA ILE A 56 -12.69 35.04 -13.46
C ILE A 56 -13.78 35.92 -12.86
N GLN A 57 -13.47 36.60 -11.77
CA GLN A 57 -14.37 37.57 -11.11
C GLN A 57 -13.69 38.94 -11.15
N ILE A 58 -14.43 39.96 -11.58
CA ILE A 58 -13.91 41.34 -11.64
C ILE A 58 -14.45 42.10 -10.43
N ASP A 59 -13.55 42.66 -9.63
CA ASP A 59 -13.88 43.41 -8.43
C ASP A 59 -14.31 44.86 -8.73
N GLU A 60 -14.82 45.56 -7.72
CA GLU A 60 -15.19 46.98 -7.80
C GLU A 60 -14.00 47.87 -8.24
N ASP A 61 -12.78 47.49 -7.87
CA ASP A 61 -11.54 48.17 -8.22
C ASP A 61 -11.00 47.79 -9.62
N LYS A 62 -11.79 47.07 -10.43
CA LYS A 62 -11.43 46.56 -11.77
C LYS A 62 -10.30 45.52 -11.81
N ASN A 63 -9.94 44.96 -10.67
CA ASN A 63 -9.01 43.83 -10.58
C ASN A 63 -9.71 42.53 -11.00
N ALA A 64 -8.94 41.54 -11.48
CA ALA A 64 -9.47 40.24 -11.86
C ALA A 64 -8.97 39.13 -10.92
N GLU A 65 -9.87 38.53 -10.15
CA GLU A 65 -9.60 37.38 -9.28
C GLU A 65 -9.83 36.06 -10.04
N LEU A 66 -8.96 35.07 -9.78
CA LEU A 66 -9.07 33.70 -10.30
C LEU A 66 -9.30 32.70 -9.17
N PRO A 67 -10.55 32.48 -8.71
CA PRO A 67 -10.85 31.65 -7.54
C PRO A 67 -10.40 30.20 -7.68
N GLN A 68 -10.49 29.63 -8.89
CA GLN A 68 -10.03 28.27 -9.16
C GLN A 68 -8.52 28.13 -8.95
N ALA A 69 -7.75 29.11 -9.41
CA ALA A 69 -6.31 29.11 -9.24
C ALA A 69 -5.94 29.16 -7.75
N LYS A 70 -6.62 30.00 -6.98
CA LYS A 70 -6.42 30.12 -5.52
C LYS A 70 -6.66 28.81 -4.80
N ALA A 71 -7.72 28.09 -5.17
CA ALA A 71 -8.01 26.77 -4.60
C ALA A 71 -6.91 25.74 -4.94
N MET A 72 -6.31 25.82 -6.14
CA MET A 72 -5.27 24.90 -6.60
C MET A 72 -3.92 25.15 -5.95
N VAL A 73 -3.52 26.41 -5.74
CA VAL A 73 -2.20 26.78 -5.19
C VAL A 73 -1.96 26.22 -3.79
N MET A 74 -3.02 26.09 -3.00
CA MET A 74 -2.94 25.52 -1.64
C MET A 74 -3.45 24.08 -1.53
N SER A 75 -3.96 23.50 -2.62
CA SER A 75 -4.36 22.09 -2.62
C SER A 75 -3.12 21.20 -2.83
N GLU A 76 -2.48 20.81 -1.74
CA GLU A 76 -1.49 19.75 -1.75
C GLU A 76 -2.12 18.44 -1.25
N THR A 77 -1.68 17.30 -1.78
CA THR A 77 -1.97 16.01 -1.16
C THR A 77 -1.20 15.89 0.15
N ASN A 78 -1.71 15.10 1.11
CA ASN A 78 -1.01 14.84 2.37
C ASN A 78 0.44 14.38 2.15
N TRP A 79 0.68 13.60 1.10
CA TRP A 79 2.01 13.14 0.70
C TRP A 79 2.93 14.26 0.18
N ALA A 80 2.42 15.17 -0.67
CA ALA A 80 3.19 16.30 -1.17
C ALA A 80 3.60 17.25 -0.02
N SER A 81 2.68 17.49 0.92
CA SER A 81 2.94 18.26 2.14
C SER A 81 4.00 17.57 3.02
N TYR A 82 3.85 16.26 3.27
CA TYR A 82 4.83 15.45 4.01
C TYR A 82 6.23 15.53 3.40
N LYS A 83 6.38 15.37 2.08
CA LYS A 83 7.68 15.46 1.41
C LYS A 83 8.27 16.88 1.42
N ARG A 84 7.44 17.93 1.37
CA ARG A 84 7.90 19.32 1.55
C ARG A 84 8.42 19.59 2.96
N GLU A 85 7.77 19.04 3.98
CA GLU A 85 8.19 19.11 5.39
C GLU A 85 9.56 18.42 5.59
N GLN A 86 9.73 17.23 5.03
CA GLN A 86 10.99 16.47 5.07
C GLN A 86 12.15 17.27 4.45
N ARG A 87 11.93 17.93 3.30
CA ARG A 87 12.94 18.79 2.66
C ARG A 87 13.27 20.04 3.49
N LYS A 88 12.28 20.64 4.17
CA LYS A 88 12.51 21.78 5.07
C LYS A 88 13.33 21.40 6.30
N LYS A 89 13.07 20.23 6.88
CA LYS A 89 13.83 19.69 8.02
C LYS A 89 15.28 19.38 7.65
N GLY A 90 15.51 18.69 6.53
CA GLY A 90 16.87 18.42 6.03
C GLY A 90 17.68 19.70 5.72
N LYS A 91 17.01 20.77 5.26
CA LYS A 91 17.67 22.06 4.99
C LYS A 91 18.02 22.87 6.25
N LEU A 92 17.41 22.58 7.40
CA LEU A 92 17.69 23.25 8.68
C LEU A 92 18.78 22.52 9.48
N GLU A 93 19.02 21.23 9.21
CA GLU A 93 20.02 20.41 9.90
C GLU A 93 21.41 20.40 9.23
N GLU A 94 21.57 20.94 8.01
CA GLU A 94 22.85 21.00 7.30
C GLU A 94 23.39 22.43 7.10
N VAL A 95 24.06 22.95 8.13
CA VAL A 95 25.31 23.71 7.91
C VAL A 95 26.46 22.79 8.32
N GLN A 96 26.76 21.80 7.48
CA GLN A 96 28.10 21.23 7.38
C GLN A 96 28.46 21.00 5.91
N PRO A 97 29.59 21.53 5.43
CA PRO A 97 29.99 21.41 4.04
C PRO A 97 30.80 20.11 3.88
N SER A 98 30.12 18.98 3.72
CA SER A 98 30.77 17.79 3.17
C SER A 98 30.21 17.52 1.79
N LEU A 99 31.04 17.81 0.79
CA LEU A 99 30.91 17.31 -0.57
C LEU A 99 30.69 15.80 -0.54
N THR A 100 29.44 15.37 -0.62
CA THR A 100 29.08 13.99 -0.95
C THR A 100 28.36 14.01 -2.28
N PHE A 101 28.83 13.11 -3.14
CA PHE A 101 28.45 12.96 -4.53
C PHE A 101 26.93 12.97 -4.71
N SER A 102 26.50 13.55 -5.85
CA SER A 102 25.16 13.47 -6.41
C SER A 102 24.67 12.01 -6.42
N ASN A 103 24.05 11.57 -5.33
CA ASN A 103 23.36 10.30 -5.30
C ASN A 103 22.09 10.48 -6.12
N SER A 104 21.95 9.63 -7.14
CA SER A 104 20.85 9.66 -8.10
C SER A 104 19.51 9.77 -7.37
N CYS A 105 18.63 10.63 -7.90
CA CYS A 105 17.22 10.64 -7.58
C CYS A 105 16.72 9.20 -7.47
N PRO A 106 16.19 8.74 -6.32
CA PRO A 106 15.65 7.40 -6.19
C PRO A 106 14.54 7.25 -7.24
N THR A 107 14.80 6.44 -8.26
CA THR A 107 13.76 6.00 -9.19
C THR A 107 12.73 5.19 -8.42
N GLU A 108 11.46 5.30 -8.82
CA GLU A 108 10.23 4.77 -8.20
C GLU A 108 10.34 3.36 -7.58
N ILE A 109 11.27 2.54 -8.09
CA ILE A 109 11.63 1.18 -7.68
C ILE A 109 12.08 1.06 -6.20
N GLU A 110 12.73 2.09 -5.61
CA GLU A 110 13.19 2.01 -4.22
C GLU A 110 12.08 2.31 -3.20
N ILE A 111 11.08 3.13 -3.58
CA ILE A 111 9.91 3.45 -2.75
C ILE A 111 8.92 2.29 -2.73
N GLU A 112 8.79 1.54 -3.84
CA GLU A 112 8.01 0.30 -3.87
C GLU A 112 8.51 -0.73 -2.85
N LYS A 113 9.84 -0.88 -2.68
CA LYS A 113 10.44 -1.83 -1.74
C LYS A 113 10.31 -1.44 -0.26
N GLU A 114 10.26 -0.16 0.07
CA GLU A 114 10.04 0.29 1.45
C GLU A 114 8.56 0.25 1.83
N LEU A 115 7.66 0.56 0.87
CA LEU A 115 6.22 0.41 1.07
C LEU A 115 5.82 -1.08 1.19
N GLU A 116 6.48 -1.99 0.46
CA GLU A 116 6.32 -3.45 0.66
C GLU A 116 6.67 -3.87 2.10
N LYS A 117 7.75 -3.33 2.69
CA LYS A 117 8.18 -3.69 4.06
C LYS A 117 7.25 -3.17 5.16
N GLU A 118 6.71 -1.95 5.05
CA GLU A 118 5.73 -1.44 6.01
C GLU A 118 4.35 -2.12 5.85
N LEU A 119 3.97 -2.52 4.63
CA LEU A 119 2.76 -3.33 4.40
C LEU A 119 2.91 -4.75 4.96
N GLU A 120 4.11 -5.35 4.88
CA GLU A 120 4.42 -6.66 5.48
C GLU A 120 4.21 -6.66 7.01
N GLU A 121 4.63 -5.60 7.72
CA GLU A 121 4.43 -5.46 9.17
C GLU A 121 2.96 -5.19 9.59
N GLU A 122 2.14 -4.56 8.73
CA GLU A 122 0.69 -4.40 8.98
C GLU A 122 -0.14 -5.64 8.55
N ILE A 123 0.29 -6.41 7.54
CA ILE A 123 -0.35 -7.66 7.12
C ILE A 123 -0.21 -8.73 8.21
N GLU A 124 0.92 -8.78 8.91
CA GLU A 124 1.16 -9.68 10.06
C GLU A 124 0.08 -9.57 11.14
N LYS A 125 -0.62 -8.43 11.25
CA LYS A 125 -1.69 -8.23 12.24
C LYS A 125 -3.11 -8.42 11.70
N LYS A 126 -3.32 -8.53 10.38
CA LYS A 126 -4.69 -8.50 9.80
C LYS A 126 -5.08 -9.69 8.92
N PHE A 127 -4.17 -10.56 8.48
CA PHE A 127 -4.56 -11.72 7.66
C PHE A 127 -3.75 -12.99 8.00
N PRO A 128 -4.16 -13.77 9.02
CA PRO A 128 -3.55 -15.07 9.30
C PRO A 128 -3.55 -16.04 8.10
N THR A 129 -4.38 -15.77 7.07
CA THR A 129 -4.42 -16.50 5.82
C THR A 129 -3.19 -16.31 4.93
N ALA A 130 -2.65 -15.09 4.84
CA ALA A 130 -1.46 -14.82 4.02
C ALA A 130 -0.23 -15.54 4.58
N GLU A 131 -0.14 -15.60 5.90
CA GLU A 131 0.95 -16.27 6.62
C GLU A 131 0.98 -17.79 6.36
N ILE A 132 -0.18 -18.45 6.22
CA ILE A 132 -0.26 -19.87 5.87
C ILE A 132 0.32 -20.13 4.47
N SER A 133 0.00 -19.27 3.51
CA SER A 133 0.49 -19.41 2.13
C SER A 133 2.00 -19.31 2.07
N ASN A 134 2.56 -18.30 2.75
CA ASN A 134 4.00 -18.10 2.81
C ASN A 134 4.69 -19.29 3.48
N TYR A 135 4.16 -19.75 4.62
CA TYR A 135 4.73 -20.87 5.37
C TYR A 135 4.71 -22.19 4.57
N TYR A 136 3.60 -22.47 3.88
CA TYR A 136 3.49 -23.63 2.99
C TYR A 136 4.54 -23.58 1.88
N GLN A 137 4.70 -22.43 1.24
CA GLN A 137 5.66 -22.26 0.14
C GLN A 137 7.11 -22.44 0.59
N THR A 138 7.45 -22.03 1.81
CA THR A 138 8.78 -22.26 2.39
C THR A 138 9.07 -23.73 2.67
N ARG A 139 8.11 -24.49 3.21
CA ARG A 139 8.33 -25.89 3.64
C ARG A 139 8.09 -26.93 2.54
N ILE A 140 7.14 -26.68 1.66
CA ILE A 140 6.66 -27.65 0.66
C ILE A 140 7.04 -27.21 -0.76
N GLY A 141 6.60 -26.03 -1.18
CA GLY A 141 6.76 -25.50 -2.54
C GLY A 141 5.53 -24.74 -3.02
N ILE A 142 5.42 -24.49 -4.33
CA ILE A 142 4.35 -23.69 -4.94
C ILE A 142 2.97 -24.22 -4.53
N ILE A 143 2.11 -23.31 -4.05
CA ILE A 143 0.73 -23.59 -3.68
C ILE A 143 -0.21 -23.19 -4.82
N ASP A 144 -1.15 -24.07 -5.15
CA ASP A 144 -2.21 -23.77 -6.12
C ASP A 144 -3.37 -23.01 -5.45
N GLY A 145 -4.15 -22.25 -6.23
CA GLY A 145 -5.28 -21.46 -5.73
C GLY A 145 -6.33 -22.30 -5.00
N GLN A 146 -6.60 -23.53 -5.46
CA GLN A 146 -7.53 -24.42 -4.77
C GLN A 146 -6.97 -24.90 -3.42
N GLN A 147 -5.67 -25.19 -3.37
CA GLN A 147 -4.99 -25.61 -2.14
C GLN A 147 -4.97 -24.49 -1.10
N TYR A 148 -4.71 -23.26 -1.54
CA TYR A 148 -4.79 -22.07 -0.71
C TYR A 148 -6.17 -21.87 -0.10
N GLN A 149 -7.23 -22.00 -0.90
CA GLN A 149 -8.60 -21.88 -0.39
C GLN A 149 -8.90 -22.94 0.68
N ILE A 150 -8.50 -24.20 0.47
CA ILE A 150 -8.73 -25.27 1.46
C ILE A 150 -8.03 -24.96 2.79
N LEU A 151 -6.78 -24.47 2.76
CA LEU A 151 -6.07 -24.09 3.99
C LEU A 151 -6.72 -22.88 4.68
N THR A 152 -7.23 -21.94 3.88
CA THR A 152 -7.98 -20.78 4.37
C THR A 152 -9.29 -21.19 5.04
N ASP A 153 -10.00 -22.16 4.47
CA ASP A 153 -11.26 -22.67 5.02
C ASP A 153 -11.04 -23.35 6.38
N TYR A 154 -9.92 -24.04 6.55
CA TYR A 154 -9.55 -24.64 7.84
C TYR A 154 -9.35 -23.61 8.96
N LEU A 155 -8.81 -22.45 8.61
CA LEU A 155 -8.63 -21.33 9.54
C LEU A 155 -9.96 -20.60 9.81
N THR A 156 -10.72 -20.33 8.76
CA THR A 156 -11.89 -19.41 8.82
C THR A 156 -13.22 -20.10 9.11
N LEU A 157 -13.49 -21.25 8.48
CA LEU A 157 -14.75 -21.98 8.62
C LEU A 157 -14.67 -23.02 9.74
N ASP A 158 -13.55 -23.74 9.83
CA ASP A 158 -13.37 -24.77 10.85
C ASP A 158 -12.83 -24.21 12.17
N GLY A 159 -12.29 -22.99 12.16
CA GLY A 159 -11.77 -22.30 13.33
C GLY A 159 -10.56 -22.98 13.95
N MET A 160 -9.73 -23.65 13.13
CA MET A 160 -8.45 -24.17 13.60
C MET A 160 -7.45 -23.02 13.75
N GLU A 161 -6.64 -23.09 14.80
CA GLU A 161 -5.55 -22.14 15.00
C GLU A 161 -4.51 -22.24 13.89
N LEU A 162 -3.90 -21.09 13.58
CA LEU A 162 -2.84 -21.00 12.58
C LEU A 162 -1.69 -21.99 12.83
N GLU A 163 -1.28 -22.13 14.10
CA GLU A 163 -0.19 -23.00 14.51
C GLU A 163 -0.50 -24.49 14.26
N VAL A 164 -1.77 -24.89 14.39
CA VAL A 164 -2.22 -26.26 14.07
C VAL A 164 -1.98 -26.55 12.60
N ILE A 165 -2.36 -25.63 11.72
CA ILE A 165 -2.17 -25.79 10.27
C ILE A 165 -0.67 -25.85 9.92
N LYS A 166 0.15 -24.97 10.51
CA LYS A 166 1.62 -25.02 10.35
C LYS A 166 2.20 -26.36 10.80
N THR A 167 1.71 -26.93 11.90
CA THR A 167 2.17 -28.23 12.41
C THR A 167 1.85 -29.39 11.46
N ALA A 168 0.71 -29.35 10.76
CA ALA A 168 0.41 -30.35 9.73
C ALA A 168 1.38 -30.25 8.53
N ILE A 169 1.73 -29.03 8.13
CA ILE A 169 2.71 -28.77 7.06
C ILE A 169 4.09 -29.31 7.46
N ASP A 170 4.51 -29.07 8.69
CA ASP A 170 5.78 -29.55 9.23
C ASP A 170 5.85 -31.07 9.25
N LYS A 171 4.79 -31.71 9.75
CA LYS A 171 4.67 -33.18 9.70
C LYS A 171 4.80 -33.73 8.30
N ALA A 172 4.27 -33.05 7.29
CA ALA A 172 4.41 -33.48 5.91
C ALA A 172 5.84 -33.28 5.38
N ALA A 173 6.46 -32.14 5.70
CA ALA A 173 7.81 -31.80 5.29
C ALA A 173 8.87 -32.74 5.88
N ASP A 174 8.74 -33.04 7.17
CA ASP A 174 9.74 -33.78 7.95
C ASP A 174 9.62 -35.29 7.75
N ASN A 175 8.42 -35.79 7.44
CA ASN A 175 8.21 -37.21 7.07
C ASN A 175 8.50 -37.49 5.58
N SER A 176 9.19 -36.59 4.87
CA SER A 176 9.47 -36.70 3.43
C SER A 176 8.23 -36.91 2.55
N LYS A 177 7.04 -36.51 3.04
CA LYS A 177 5.75 -36.61 2.34
C LYS A 177 5.23 -35.20 2.02
N ARG A 178 6.07 -34.41 1.35
CA ARG A 178 5.82 -33.01 0.93
C ARG A 178 4.73 -32.92 -0.14
N SER A 179 3.52 -33.30 0.21
CA SER A 179 2.37 -33.30 -0.69
C SER A 179 1.16 -32.72 0.01
N PHE A 180 0.41 -31.89 -0.72
CA PHE A 180 -0.83 -31.31 -0.21
C PHE A 180 -1.83 -32.38 0.25
N SER A 181 -1.93 -33.50 -0.47
CA SER A 181 -2.84 -34.60 -0.13
C SER A 181 -2.57 -35.15 1.28
N TYR A 182 -1.30 -35.27 1.67
CA TYR A 182 -0.91 -35.73 2.99
C TYR A 182 -1.19 -34.69 4.08
N ILE A 183 -0.96 -33.41 3.81
CA ILE A 183 -1.31 -32.32 4.73
C ILE A 183 -2.82 -32.29 4.95
N ASN A 184 -3.58 -32.36 3.86
CA ASN A 184 -5.04 -32.35 3.89
C ASN A 184 -5.61 -33.56 4.65
N SER A 185 -5.01 -34.74 4.54
CA SER A 185 -5.47 -35.91 5.30
C SER A 185 -5.25 -35.76 6.81
N ILE A 186 -4.13 -35.17 7.24
CA ILE A 186 -3.86 -34.82 8.64
C ILE A 186 -4.92 -33.82 9.14
N LEU A 187 -5.12 -32.72 8.42
CA LEU A 187 -6.07 -31.68 8.80
C LEU A 187 -7.52 -32.19 8.81
N LYS A 188 -7.90 -33.05 7.87
CA LYS A 188 -9.22 -33.72 7.88
C LYS A 188 -9.40 -34.60 9.12
N ASN A 189 -8.39 -35.38 9.49
CA ASN A 189 -8.45 -36.22 10.67
C ASN A 189 -8.60 -35.39 11.95
N TRP A 190 -7.80 -34.33 12.07
CA TRP A 190 -7.89 -33.41 13.21
C TRP A 190 -9.24 -32.69 13.29
N ARG A 191 -9.76 -32.21 12.16
CA ARG A 191 -11.11 -31.64 12.08
C ARG A 191 -12.18 -32.63 12.54
N GLN A 192 -12.11 -33.89 12.08
CA GLN A 192 -13.06 -34.95 12.46
C GLN A 192 -13.00 -35.27 13.96
N ASN A 193 -11.82 -35.17 14.55
CA ASN A 193 -11.59 -35.38 15.98
C ASN A 193 -11.82 -34.12 16.84
N GLY A 194 -12.24 -33.00 16.23
CA GLY A 194 -12.48 -31.74 16.93
C GLY A 194 -11.21 -31.05 17.44
N ILE A 195 -10.04 -31.39 16.89
CA ILE A 195 -8.74 -30.83 17.25
C ILE A 195 -8.57 -29.49 16.51
N LYS A 196 -8.55 -28.39 17.27
CA LYS A 196 -8.46 -27.02 16.74
C LYS A 196 -7.35 -26.19 17.36
N THR A 197 -6.82 -26.61 18.50
CA THR A 197 -5.80 -25.87 19.25
C THR A 197 -4.50 -26.65 19.36
N MET A 198 -3.38 -25.97 19.55
CA MET A 198 -2.07 -26.64 19.68
C MET A 198 -2.01 -27.63 20.84
N VAL A 199 -2.66 -27.31 21.96
CA VAL A 199 -2.73 -28.21 23.13
C VAL A 199 -3.37 -29.56 22.76
N GLN A 200 -4.44 -29.54 21.97
CA GLN A 200 -5.12 -30.76 21.52
C GLN A 200 -4.29 -31.56 20.52
N VAL A 201 -3.51 -30.88 19.67
CA VAL A 201 -2.57 -31.51 18.74
C VAL A 201 -1.47 -32.25 19.51
N GLU A 202 -0.91 -31.64 20.55
CA GLU A 202 0.10 -32.27 21.41
C GLU A 202 -0.45 -33.50 22.15
N ASP A 203 -1.68 -33.42 22.65
CA ASP A 203 -2.36 -34.54 23.31
C ASP A 203 -2.58 -35.72 22.35
N GLU A 204 -3.06 -35.45 21.12
CA GLU A 204 -3.22 -36.47 20.08
C GLU A 204 -1.88 -37.13 19.74
N GLN A 205 -0.83 -36.32 19.60
CA GLN A 205 0.51 -36.83 19.30
C GLN A 205 1.07 -37.71 20.42
N ARG A 206 0.89 -37.29 21.69
CA ARG A 206 1.29 -38.10 22.85
C ARG A 206 0.58 -39.45 22.85
N GLN A 207 -0.73 -39.46 22.60
CA GLN A 207 -1.50 -40.71 22.51
C GLN A 207 -1.04 -41.59 21.34
N PHE A 208 -0.74 -41.00 20.18
CA PHE A 208 -0.23 -41.72 19.02
C PHE A 208 1.15 -42.36 19.29
N GLN A 209 2.06 -41.64 19.95
CA GLN A 209 3.37 -42.15 20.33
C GLN A 209 3.27 -43.28 21.38
N GLN A 210 2.41 -43.14 22.38
CA GLN A 210 2.15 -44.19 23.37
C GLN A 210 1.60 -45.47 22.72
N LYS A 211 0.67 -45.35 21.77
CA LYS A 211 0.15 -46.50 21.01
C LYS A 211 1.24 -47.17 20.17
N LYS A 212 2.16 -46.39 19.59
CA LYS A 212 3.29 -46.91 18.80
C LYS A 212 4.32 -47.63 19.65
N GLN A 213 4.57 -47.18 20.89
CA GLN A 213 5.47 -47.84 21.85
C GLN A 213 4.82 -49.06 22.51
N GLY A 214 3.52 -49.03 22.80
CA GLY A 214 2.79 -50.18 23.34
C GLY A 214 2.68 -51.36 22.38
N GLN A 215 2.75 -51.12 21.06
CA GLN A 215 2.71 -52.18 20.05
C GLN A 215 4.06 -52.89 19.82
N SER A 216 5.20 -52.29 20.20
CA SER A 216 6.51 -52.93 20.03
C SER A 216 6.83 -53.97 21.10
N ASP A 217 6.16 -53.93 22.25
CA ASP A 217 6.44 -54.80 23.39
C ASP A 217 5.53 -56.06 23.44
N ASP A 218 4.48 -56.13 22.61
CA ASP A 218 3.52 -57.26 22.58
C ASP A 218 3.89 -58.36 21.56
N VAL A 219 5.09 -58.32 20.96
CA VAL A 219 5.59 -59.36 20.05
C VAL A 219 6.88 -59.97 20.58
N ILE A 220 6.81 -60.71 21.70
CA ILE A 220 7.51 -61.98 22.00
C ILE A 220 6.86 -62.56 23.26
N GLN A 221 5.81 -63.36 23.08
CA GLN A 221 5.42 -64.43 24.00
C GLN A 221 5.06 -65.60 23.10
N ASP A 222 6.05 -66.42 22.76
CA ASP A 222 5.86 -67.64 21.98
C ASP A 222 5.53 -68.78 22.97
N PRO A 223 4.28 -69.30 23.01
CA PRO A 223 3.82 -70.21 24.07
C PRO A 223 3.89 -71.69 23.65
N PHE A 224 4.95 -72.12 22.96
CA PHE A 224 5.14 -73.54 22.62
C PHE A 224 6.45 -74.10 23.17
N ILE A 225 6.41 -74.44 24.47
CA ILE A 225 7.17 -75.57 25.02
C ILE A 225 6.16 -76.65 25.38
N TYR A 226 6.14 -77.74 24.59
CA TYR A 226 6.30 -79.10 25.11
C TYR A 226 6.64 -80.08 23.97
#